data_AF-A0A919WFF5-F1
#
_entry.id   AF-A0A919WFF5-F1
#
_cell.length_a   1.000
_cell.length_b   1.000
_cell.length_c   1.000
_cell.angle_alpha   90.00
_cell.angle_beta   90.00
_cell.angle_gamma   90.00
#
_symmetry.space_group_name_H-M   'P 1'
#
loop_
_entity.id
_entity.type
_entity.pdbx_description
1 polymer ?
#
loop_
_entity_poly.entity_id
_entity_poly.type
_entity_poly.pdbx_seq_one_letter_code
_entity_poly.pdbx_strand_id
1 'polypeptide(L)'
;MFLTYVEIDKEYLLRPVYNNMKTALLNSPIDYTIGVKIPLRLLTTSFLIKCKRAKIPAIFVEVEDEWELKEVPWGWLREAMFPYNSPLIPVFVAETEKQRIQAEVYWQELLYIEKIPFIGHELKENVPISREDLCKLGIYPVKSGLHHGGEVSYNLYLKDDLENEICEKELFMQLNERLLVTVHKGMVIRAGKDVQFRPGFGEYVVIKTPAFFKVN
;
A
#
# COMPACT_ATOMS: atom_id res chain seq x y z
N MET A 1 -3.06 3.49 -10.36
CA MET A 1 -3.28 3.98 -8.98
C MET A 1 -1.97 3.89 -8.22
N PHE A 2 -1.71 4.79 -7.26
CA PHE A 2 -0.58 4.64 -6.34
C PHE A 2 -1.02 4.66 -4.86
N LEU A 3 -0.18 4.09 -4.00
CA LEU A 3 -0.27 4.19 -2.55
C LEU A 3 0.80 5.17 -2.08
N THR A 4 0.43 6.09 -1.21
CA THR A 4 1.35 6.98 -0.49
C THR A 4 1.00 6.97 0.99
N TYR A 5 1.82 7.59 1.83
CA TYR A 5 1.55 7.75 3.25
C TYR A 5 1.85 9.17 3.71
N VAL A 6 1.33 9.52 4.89
CA VAL A 6 1.75 10.70 5.64
C VAL A 6 2.43 10.27 6.92
N GLU A 7 3.50 10.96 7.31
CA GLU A 7 4.20 10.71 8.56
C GLU A 7 3.47 11.39 9.72
N ILE A 8 3.27 10.65 10.82
CA ILE A 8 2.57 11.12 12.01
C ILE A 8 3.41 10.82 13.25
N ASP A 9 3.98 11.86 13.86
CA ASP A 9 4.76 11.74 15.11
C ASP A 9 3.94 11.94 16.38
N LYS A 10 2.74 12.51 16.25
CA LYS A 10 1.83 12.80 17.36
C LYS A 10 0.40 12.51 16.94
N GLU A 11 -0.33 11.79 17.78
CA GLU A 11 -1.66 11.27 17.44
C GLU A 11 -2.69 12.37 17.10
N TYR A 12 -2.61 13.57 17.72
CA TYR A 12 -3.53 14.67 17.39
C TYR A 12 -3.31 15.25 15.99
N LEU A 13 -2.14 15.02 15.37
CA LEU A 13 -1.81 15.48 14.03
C LEU A 13 -2.41 14.60 12.92
N LEU A 14 -2.91 13.41 13.26
CA LEU A 14 -3.48 12.47 12.30
C LEU A 14 -4.50 13.14 11.36
N ARG A 15 -5.52 13.79 11.93
CA ARG A 15 -6.60 14.42 11.16
C ARG A 15 -6.11 15.58 10.27
N PRO A 16 -5.42 16.61 10.79
CA PRO A 16 -5.00 17.74 9.97
C PRO A 16 -4.03 17.32 8.86
N VAL A 17 -3.02 16.51 9.16
CA VAL A 17 -2.02 16.09 8.16
C VAL A 17 -2.66 15.22 7.07
N TYR A 18 -3.52 14.27 7.44
CA TYR A 18 -4.21 13.42 6.48
C TYR A 18 -5.14 14.20 5.54
N ASN A 19 -5.89 15.16 6.07
CA ASN A 19 -6.77 16.01 5.25
C ASN A 19 -5.98 16.98 4.36
N ASN A 20 -4.85 17.49 4.83
CA ASN A 20 -3.96 18.31 4.02
C ASN A 20 -3.41 17.53 2.83
N MET A 21 -3.00 16.27 3.03
CA MET A 21 -2.53 15.40 1.95
C MET A 21 -3.63 15.11 0.92
N LYS A 22 -4.86 14.83 1.37
CA LYS A 22 -6.01 14.70 0.45
C LYS A 22 -6.21 15.95 -0.40
N THR A 23 -6.10 17.12 0.23
CA THR A 23 -6.26 18.41 -0.46
C THR A 23 -5.14 18.63 -1.47
N ALA A 24 -3.89 18.31 -1.11
CA ALA A 24 -2.73 18.42 -1.99
C ALA A 24 -2.84 17.53 -3.23
N LEU A 25 -3.48 16.36 -3.09
CA LEU A 25 -3.66 15.39 -4.17
C LEU A 25 -4.98 15.55 -4.94
N LEU A 26 -5.76 16.62 -4.73
CA LEU A 26 -6.99 16.88 -5.49
C LEU A 26 -6.74 16.97 -7.00
N ASN A 27 -5.57 17.50 -7.39
CA ASN A 27 -5.18 17.62 -8.80
C ASN A 27 -4.41 16.39 -9.32
N SER A 28 -4.41 15.27 -8.58
CA SER A 28 -3.72 14.06 -9.02
C SER A 28 -4.28 13.58 -10.37
N PRO A 29 -3.41 13.26 -11.34
CA PRO A 29 -3.83 12.74 -12.64
C PRO A 29 -4.26 11.27 -12.61
N ILE A 30 -3.90 10.56 -11.53
CA ILE A 30 -4.14 9.14 -11.34
C ILE A 30 -4.73 8.88 -9.96
N ASP A 31 -5.52 7.83 -9.86
CA ASP A 31 -6.14 7.43 -8.59
C ASP A 31 -5.09 7.14 -7.52
N TYR A 32 -5.43 7.43 -6.26
CA TYR A 32 -4.52 7.27 -5.14
C TYR A 32 -5.24 6.82 -3.87
N THR A 33 -4.48 6.22 -2.96
CA THR A 33 -4.91 6.04 -1.57
C THR A 33 -3.78 6.42 -0.62
N ILE A 34 -4.15 6.75 0.61
CA ILE A 34 -3.24 7.34 1.59
C ILE A 34 -3.26 6.48 2.84
N GLY A 35 -2.12 5.89 3.17
CA GLY A 35 -1.81 5.28 4.46
C GLY A 35 -1.23 6.27 5.47
N VAL A 36 -0.76 5.77 6.59
CA VAL A 36 -0.01 6.56 7.59
C VAL A 36 1.27 5.83 7.95
N LYS A 37 2.34 6.59 8.16
CA LYS A 37 3.60 6.10 8.72
C LYS A 37 3.76 6.63 10.12
N ILE A 38 4.06 5.74 11.06
CA ILE A 38 4.18 6.06 12.48
C ILE A 38 5.39 5.38 13.11
N PRO A 39 5.98 5.99 14.15
CA PRO A 39 6.88 5.27 15.03
C PRO A 39 6.10 4.26 15.87
N LEU A 40 6.75 3.15 16.26
CA LEU A 40 6.11 2.06 17.02
C LEU A 40 5.42 2.54 18.30
N ARG A 41 5.98 3.54 18.99
CA ARG A 41 5.38 4.16 20.20
C ARG A 41 3.97 4.73 20.01
N LEU A 42 3.55 5.02 18.78
CA LEU A 42 2.19 5.50 18.47
C LEU A 42 1.24 4.37 18.09
N LEU A 43 1.72 3.13 17.95
CA LEU A 43 0.92 1.95 17.67
C LEU A 43 0.12 1.56 18.93
N THR A 44 -0.94 2.32 19.19
CA THR A 44 -1.84 2.15 20.33
C THR A 44 -3.25 1.84 19.88
N THR A 45 -4.07 1.28 20.77
CA THR A 45 -5.49 1.03 20.51
C THR A 45 -6.23 2.31 20.12
N SER A 46 -5.92 3.43 20.78
CA SER A 46 -6.53 4.74 20.51
C SER A 46 -6.21 5.24 19.10
N PHE A 47 -4.95 5.10 18.66
CA PHE A 47 -4.52 5.47 17.32
C PHE A 47 -5.20 4.59 16.26
N LEU A 48 -5.22 3.27 16.45
CA LEU A 48 -5.85 2.32 15.52
C LEU A 48 -7.36 2.58 15.37
N ILE A 49 -8.06 2.93 16.45
CA ILE A 49 -9.47 3.33 16.40
C ILE A 49 -9.66 4.59 15.54
N LYS A 50 -8.76 5.57 15.65
CA LYS A 50 -8.81 6.78 14.81
C LYS A 50 -8.55 6.45 13.35
N CYS A 51 -7.55 5.62 13.04
CA CYS A 51 -7.28 5.13 11.68
C CYS A 51 -8.48 4.39 11.08
N LYS A 52 -9.10 3.50 11.86
CA LYS A 52 -10.32 2.78 11.48
C LYS A 52 -11.48 3.71 11.15
N ARG A 53 -11.72 4.73 11.98
CA ARG A 53 -12.76 5.75 11.75
C ARG A 53 -12.47 6.58 10.49
N ALA A 54 -11.20 6.87 10.24
CA ALA A 54 -10.74 7.60 9.06
C ALA A 54 -10.60 6.74 7.79
N LYS A 55 -10.86 5.41 7.89
CA LYS A 55 -10.74 4.44 6.79
C LYS A 55 -9.35 4.45 6.15
N ILE A 56 -8.31 4.41 6.98
CA ILE A 56 -6.91 4.41 6.55
C ILE A 56 -6.48 2.97 6.25
N PRO A 57 -6.25 2.59 4.98
CA PRO A 57 -6.09 1.19 4.59
C PRO A 57 -4.73 0.58 4.90
N ALA A 58 -3.72 1.40 5.19
CA ALA A 58 -2.34 0.96 5.36
C ALA A 58 -1.69 1.71 6.51
N ILE A 59 -1.04 0.99 7.42
CA ILE A 59 -0.32 1.57 8.56
C ILE A 59 1.11 1.08 8.49
N PHE A 60 2.00 1.97 8.07
CA PHE A 60 3.43 1.77 8.05
C PHE A 60 3.97 2.04 9.46
N VAL A 61 4.73 1.10 10.00
CA VAL A 61 5.26 1.13 11.37
C VAL A 61 6.76 1.08 11.29
N GLU A 62 7.43 2.09 11.83
CA GLU A 62 8.88 2.08 11.97
C GLU A 62 9.28 1.07 13.03
N VAL A 63 10.22 0.19 12.68
CA VAL A 63 10.75 -0.87 13.54
C VAL A 63 12.26 -0.73 13.58
N GLU A 64 12.79 -0.43 14.76
CA GLU A 64 14.24 -0.32 14.98
C GLU A 64 14.85 -1.69 15.28
N ASP A 65 14.25 -2.43 16.22
CA ASP A 65 14.71 -3.75 16.62
C ASP A 65 13.56 -4.70 17.04
N GLU A 66 13.92 -5.97 17.27
CA GLU A 66 12.97 -7.01 17.72
C GLU A 66 12.51 -6.85 19.18
N TRP A 67 13.24 -6.10 20.01
CA TRP A 67 12.94 -5.92 21.43
C TRP A 67 11.77 -4.98 21.63
N GLU A 68 11.69 -3.89 20.87
CA GLU A 68 10.55 -2.97 20.94
C GLU A 68 9.22 -3.68 20.63
N LEU A 69 9.25 -4.64 19.70
CA LEU A 69 8.08 -5.42 19.31
C LEU A 69 7.57 -6.34 20.45
N LYS A 70 8.42 -6.75 21.39
CA LYS A 70 8.04 -7.62 22.52
C LYS A 70 7.20 -6.91 23.57
N GLU A 71 7.35 -5.59 23.69
CA GLU A 71 6.63 -4.79 24.70
C GLU A 71 5.22 -4.38 24.25
N VAL A 72 4.91 -4.57 22.96
CA VAL A 72 3.64 -4.14 22.39
C VAL A 72 2.50 -5.07 22.82
N PRO A 73 1.37 -4.54 23.32
CA PRO A 73 0.22 -5.34 23.72
C PRO A 73 -0.63 -5.77 22.51
N TRP A 74 -0.09 -6.65 21.66
CA TRP A 74 -0.67 -7.06 20.36
C TRP A 74 -2.12 -7.52 20.41
N GLY A 75 -2.51 -8.30 21.43
CA GLY A 75 -3.90 -8.76 21.60
C GLY A 75 -4.91 -7.61 21.66
N TRP A 76 -4.57 -6.52 22.35
CA TRP A 76 -5.42 -5.33 22.45
C TRP A 76 -5.46 -4.55 21.13
N LEU A 77 -4.35 -4.52 20.41
CA LEU A 77 -4.28 -3.88 19.08
C LEU A 77 -5.18 -4.61 18.09
N ARG A 78 -5.15 -5.95 18.07
CA ARG A 78 -6.03 -6.77 17.22
C ARG A 78 -7.50 -6.42 17.42
N GLU A 79 -7.95 -6.32 18.68
CA GLU A 79 -9.33 -5.94 18.99
C GLU A 79 -9.67 -4.52 18.50
N ALA A 80 -8.74 -3.58 18.65
CA ALA A 80 -8.92 -2.21 18.18
C ALA A 80 -9.02 -2.09 16.65
N MET A 81 -8.36 -2.98 15.89
CA MET A 81 -8.38 -3.01 14.42
C MET A 81 -9.70 -3.53 13.84
N PHE A 82 -10.36 -4.44 14.55
CA PHE A 82 -11.63 -5.02 14.09
C PHE A 82 -12.74 -3.95 14.01
N PRO A 83 -13.62 -3.96 12.97
CA PRO A 83 -13.66 -4.90 11.84
C PRO A 83 -12.90 -4.45 10.58
N TYR A 84 -12.20 -3.32 10.62
CA TYR A 84 -11.58 -2.75 9.40
C TYR A 84 -10.23 -3.38 9.07
N ASN A 85 -9.46 -3.84 10.06
CA ASN A 85 -8.32 -4.74 9.85
C ASN A 85 -7.26 -4.20 8.87
N SER A 86 -6.91 -2.92 8.94
CA SER A 86 -5.83 -2.34 8.13
C SER A 86 -4.52 -3.09 8.36
N PRO A 87 -3.85 -3.65 7.33
CA PRO A 87 -2.57 -4.30 7.52
C PRO A 87 -1.51 -3.36 8.10
N LEU A 88 -0.73 -3.90 9.04
CA LEU A 88 0.53 -3.28 9.47
C LEU A 88 1.63 -3.61 8.46
N ILE A 89 2.48 -2.63 8.17
CA ILE A 89 3.56 -2.73 7.17
C ILE A 89 4.84 -2.25 7.82
N PRO A 90 5.93 -3.04 7.85
CA PRO A 90 7.15 -2.63 8.51
C PRO A 90 7.91 -1.61 7.64
N VAL A 91 8.57 -0.67 8.31
CA VAL A 91 9.63 0.19 7.77
C VAL A 91 10.83 0.00 8.69
N PHE A 92 11.85 -0.71 8.23
CA PHE A 92 12.96 -1.09 9.10
C PHE A 92 14.01 0.02 9.15
N VAL A 93 14.24 0.57 10.34
CA VAL A 93 15.21 1.65 10.58
C VAL A 93 16.52 1.10 11.18
N ALA A 94 16.71 -0.23 11.15
CA ALA A 94 17.84 -0.92 11.74
C ALA A 94 19.20 -0.44 11.17
N GLU A 95 20.20 -0.35 12.05
CA GLU A 95 21.56 0.10 11.70
C GLU A 95 22.30 -0.90 10.80
N THR A 96 21.99 -2.19 10.92
CA THR A 96 22.67 -3.26 10.18
C THR A 96 21.69 -4.17 9.44
N GLU A 97 22.13 -4.69 8.29
CA GLU A 97 21.38 -5.66 7.49
C GLU A 97 20.99 -6.91 8.30
N LYS A 98 21.87 -7.36 9.20
CA LYS A 98 21.59 -8.51 10.07
C LYS A 98 20.43 -8.24 11.03
N GLN A 99 20.41 -7.06 11.66
CA GLN A 99 19.31 -6.65 12.54
C GLN A 99 18.01 -6.51 11.75
N ARG A 100 18.07 -5.95 10.54
CA ARG A 100 16.90 -5.86 9.66
C ARG A 100 16.28 -7.23 9.37
N ILE A 101 17.09 -8.20 8.94
CA ILE A 101 16.61 -9.56 8.64
C ILE A 101 16.00 -10.22 9.88
N GLN A 102 16.63 -10.05 11.05
CA GLN A 102 16.11 -10.58 12.31
C GLN A 102 14.75 -9.95 12.68
N ALA A 103 14.65 -8.63 12.59
CA ALA A 103 13.40 -7.91 12.84
C ALA A 103 12.30 -8.31 11.85
N GLU A 104 12.64 -8.55 10.58
CA GLU A 104 11.69 -9.00 9.56
C GLU A 104 11.12 -10.39 9.85
N VAL A 105 12.00 -11.36 10.17
CA VAL A 105 11.55 -12.71 10.55
C VAL A 105 10.67 -12.63 11.79
N TYR A 106 11.11 -11.89 12.82
CA TYR A 106 10.36 -11.76 14.06
C TYR A 106 9.00 -11.08 13.86
N TRP A 107 8.95 -10.01 13.05
CA TRP A 107 7.72 -9.33 12.67
C TRP A 107 6.70 -10.28 12.04
N GLN A 108 7.15 -11.11 11.09
CA GLN A 108 6.28 -12.06 10.41
C GLN A 108 5.74 -13.13 11.37
N GLU A 109 6.61 -13.74 12.17
CA GLU A 109 6.21 -14.78 13.14
C GLU A 109 5.24 -14.23 14.18
N LEU A 110 5.56 -13.08 14.77
CA LEU A 110 4.77 -12.43 15.81
C LEU A 110 3.36 -12.08 15.32
N LEU A 111 3.25 -11.35 14.21
CA LEU A 111 1.95 -10.92 13.70
C LEU A 111 1.11 -12.09 13.18
N TYR A 112 1.75 -13.14 12.68
CA TYR A 112 1.09 -14.39 12.32
C TYR A 112 0.48 -15.07 13.55
N ILE A 113 1.27 -15.24 14.63
CA ILE A 113 0.81 -15.86 15.90
C ILE A 113 -0.33 -15.03 16.52
N GLU A 114 -0.17 -13.72 16.55
CA GLU A 114 -1.17 -12.80 17.11
C GLU A 114 -2.41 -12.64 16.23
N LYS A 115 -2.38 -13.16 15.00
CA LYS A 115 -3.43 -13.06 13.98
C LYS A 115 -3.78 -11.60 13.65
N ILE A 116 -2.75 -10.76 13.58
CA ILE A 116 -2.88 -9.39 13.13
C ILE A 116 -2.75 -9.37 11.61
N PRO A 117 -3.54 -8.57 10.86
CA PRO A 117 -3.32 -8.38 9.43
C PRO A 117 -1.99 -7.65 9.18
N PHE A 118 -1.12 -8.19 8.33
CA PHE A 118 0.18 -7.58 8.06
C PHE A 118 0.71 -7.85 6.64
N ILE A 119 1.61 -6.99 6.19
CA ILE A 119 2.55 -7.26 5.10
C ILE A 119 3.90 -7.61 5.75
N GLY A 120 4.49 -8.72 5.33
CA GLY A 120 5.67 -9.29 6.00
C GLY A 120 6.99 -8.61 5.70
N HIS A 121 7.03 -7.75 4.70
CA HIS A 121 8.23 -7.11 4.18
C HIS A 121 7.98 -5.60 3.97
N GLU A 122 9.07 -4.85 3.82
CA GLU A 122 8.99 -3.42 3.53
C GLU A 122 8.55 -3.18 2.08
N LEU A 123 7.53 -2.32 1.91
CA LEU A 123 7.12 -1.88 0.58
C LEU A 123 8.08 -0.83 0.04
N LYS A 124 8.75 -1.14 -1.07
CA LYS A 124 9.70 -0.24 -1.71
C LYS A 124 9.00 0.85 -2.51
N GLU A 125 9.51 2.07 -2.39
CA GLU A 125 9.03 3.20 -3.19
C GLU A 125 9.29 2.96 -4.69
N ASN A 126 8.38 3.48 -5.53
CA ASN A 126 8.46 3.39 -7.00
C ASN A 126 8.51 1.95 -7.56
N VAL A 127 8.12 0.96 -6.76
CA VAL A 127 8.01 -0.44 -7.18
C VAL A 127 6.54 -0.88 -7.15
N PRO A 128 6.08 -1.71 -8.10
CA PRO A 128 4.75 -2.28 -8.04
C PRO A 128 4.54 -3.08 -6.78
N ILE A 129 3.39 -2.87 -6.15
CA ILE A 129 2.94 -3.70 -5.04
C ILE A 129 2.47 -5.04 -5.60
N SER A 130 2.90 -6.14 -4.97
CA SER A 130 2.52 -7.48 -5.38
C SER A 130 1.01 -7.69 -5.31
N ARG A 131 0.46 -8.61 -6.11
CA ARG A 131 -0.97 -8.93 -6.06
C ARG A 131 -1.43 -9.39 -4.68
N GLU A 132 -0.60 -10.15 -3.97
CA GLU A 132 -0.88 -10.62 -2.61
C GLU A 132 -1.06 -9.43 -1.65
N ASP A 133 -0.14 -8.46 -1.70
CA ASP A 133 -0.19 -7.28 -0.85
C ASP A 133 -1.32 -6.34 -1.24
N LEU A 134 -1.62 -6.19 -2.54
CA LEU A 134 -2.79 -5.45 -3.00
C LEU A 134 -4.11 -6.04 -2.44
N CYS A 135 -4.19 -7.36 -2.29
CA CYS A 135 -5.34 -8.03 -1.65
C CYS A 135 -5.40 -7.73 -0.15
N LYS A 136 -4.25 -7.81 0.55
CA LYS A 136 -4.16 -7.46 1.98
C LYS A 136 -4.56 -6.01 2.23
N LEU A 137 -4.15 -5.09 1.36
CA LEU A 137 -4.52 -3.67 1.42
C LEU A 137 -5.98 -3.39 1.02
N GLY A 138 -6.68 -4.37 0.45
CA GLY A 138 -8.04 -4.19 -0.08
C GLY A 138 -8.11 -3.31 -1.33
N ILE A 139 -6.96 -3.00 -1.95
CA ILE A 139 -6.89 -2.27 -3.22
C ILE A 139 -7.40 -3.17 -4.34
N TYR A 140 -6.94 -4.42 -4.37
CA TYR A 140 -7.50 -5.44 -5.27
C TYR A 140 -8.77 -6.06 -4.66
N PRO A 141 -9.83 -6.33 -5.44
CA PRO A 141 -9.95 -6.11 -6.90
C PRO A 141 -10.50 -4.73 -7.29
N VAL A 142 -10.80 -3.85 -6.33
CA VAL A 142 -11.42 -2.53 -6.59
C VAL A 142 -10.65 -1.73 -7.63
N LYS A 143 -9.31 -1.78 -7.55
CA LYS A 143 -8.37 -1.28 -8.55
C LYS A 143 -7.34 -2.37 -8.83
N SER A 144 -6.57 -2.21 -9.90
CA SER A 144 -5.51 -3.15 -10.30
C SER A 144 -6.01 -4.57 -10.63
N GLY A 145 -7.28 -4.72 -11.04
CA GLY A 145 -7.85 -5.98 -11.50
C GLY A 145 -8.44 -5.83 -12.91
N LEU A 146 -8.26 -6.85 -13.75
CA LEU A 146 -8.92 -6.96 -15.06
C LEU A 146 -9.97 -8.07 -14.98
N HIS A 147 -11.22 -7.71 -14.73
CA HIS A 147 -12.33 -8.66 -14.63
C HIS A 147 -13.64 -8.04 -15.12
N HIS A 148 -14.63 -8.89 -15.41
CA HIS A 148 -15.96 -8.43 -15.81
C HIS A 148 -16.59 -7.55 -14.72
N GLY A 149 -17.22 -6.44 -15.11
CA GLY A 149 -17.78 -5.45 -14.20
C GLY A 149 -16.76 -4.61 -13.42
N GLY A 150 -15.45 -4.80 -13.66
CA GLY A 150 -14.39 -3.98 -13.10
C GLY A 150 -14.13 -2.70 -13.88
N GLU A 151 -13.27 -1.83 -13.35
CA GLU A 151 -12.84 -0.63 -14.04
C GLU A 151 -12.00 -0.95 -15.28
N VAL A 152 -12.24 -0.24 -16.39
CA VAL A 152 -11.45 -0.37 -17.61
C VAL A 152 -10.18 0.48 -17.51
N SER A 153 -9.22 0.00 -16.71
CA SER A 153 -7.91 0.64 -16.52
C SER A 153 -6.80 -0.38 -16.65
N TYR A 154 -5.95 -0.25 -17.68
CA TYR A 154 -4.87 -1.19 -17.96
C TYR A 154 -3.76 -0.57 -18.81
N ASN A 155 -2.59 -1.20 -18.77
CA ASN A 155 -1.45 -0.89 -19.63
C ASN A 155 -1.27 -2.01 -20.66
N LEU A 156 -0.98 -1.66 -21.90
CA LEU A 156 -0.55 -2.58 -22.95
C LEU A 156 0.94 -2.39 -23.23
N TYR A 157 1.66 -3.49 -23.19
CA TYR A 157 3.10 -3.54 -23.42
C TYR A 157 3.38 -4.24 -24.75
N LEU A 158 4.42 -3.81 -25.45
CA LEU A 158 4.92 -4.56 -26.58
C LEU A 158 5.44 -5.92 -26.08
N LYS A 159 4.87 -7.00 -26.63
CA LYS A 159 5.36 -8.36 -26.39
C LYS A 159 6.52 -8.61 -27.34
N ASP A 160 7.67 -9.01 -26.82
CA ASP A 160 8.80 -9.49 -27.62
C ASP A 160 8.77 -11.03 -27.69
N ASP A 161 9.11 -11.60 -28.84
CA ASP A 161 9.03 -13.04 -29.11
C ASP A 161 10.24 -13.82 -28.54
N LEU A 162 11.27 -13.11 -28.04
CA LEU A 162 12.53 -13.69 -27.55
C LEU A 162 12.57 -13.99 -26.04
N GLU A 163 11.61 -13.49 -25.25
CA GLU A 163 11.69 -13.53 -23.80
C GLU A 163 10.58 -14.41 -23.21
N ASN A 164 10.85 -15.72 -23.17
CA ASN A 164 10.11 -16.62 -22.30
C ASN A 164 10.42 -16.24 -20.84
N GLU A 165 9.40 -15.83 -20.09
CA GLU A 165 9.42 -15.61 -18.63
C GLU A 165 10.08 -14.32 -18.10
N ILE A 166 9.69 -13.14 -18.60
CA ILE A 166 9.95 -11.90 -17.85
C ILE A 166 8.97 -11.80 -16.68
N CYS A 167 9.49 -11.63 -15.46
CA CYS A 167 8.66 -11.40 -14.28
C CYS A 167 7.99 -10.02 -14.35
N GLU A 168 6.76 -9.85 -13.83
CA GLU A 168 6.02 -8.56 -13.81
C GLU A 168 6.87 -7.38 -13.29
N LYS A 169 7.76 -7.66 -12.34
CA LYS A 169 8.66 -6.68 -11.74
C LYS A 169 9.73 -6.18 -12.72
N GLU A 170 10.28 -7.06 -13.55
CA GLU A 170 11.29 -6.72 -14.57
C GLU A 170 10.66 -5.93 -15.71
N LEU A 171 9.44 -6.29 -16.11
CA LEU A 171 8.62 -5.52 -17.06
C LEU A 171 8.39 -4.08 -16.56
N PHE A 172 8.23 -3.90 -15.24
CA PHE A 172 8.07 -2.58 -14.64
C PHE A 172 9.38 -1.79 -14.52
N MET A 173 10.54 -2.42 -14.31
CA MET A 173 11.80 -1.68 -14.26
C MET A 173 12.28 -1.22 -15.65
N GLN A 174 11.88 -1.93 -16.72
CA GLN A 174 12.20 -1.60 -18.12
C GLN A 174 11.07 -0.83 -18.84
N LEU A 175 10.06 -0.37 -18.08
CA LEU A 175 8.73 0.04 -18.51
C LEU A 175 8.64 1.07 -19.64
N ASN A 176 9.55 2.05 -19.66
CA ASN A 176 9.25 3.27 -20.38
C ASN A 176 9.32 3.08 -21.91
N GLU A 177 10.17 2.16 -22.37
CA GLU A 177 10.36 1.88 -23.79
C GLU A 177 9.31 0.90 -24.34
N ARG A 178 8.77 0.01 -23.50
CA ARG A 178 7.84 -1.05 -23.92
C ARG A 178 6.36 -0.72 -23.72
N LEU A 179 6.03 0.28 -22.89
CA LEU A 179 4.65 0.73 -22.68
C LEU A 179 4.11 1.44 -23.93
N LEU A 180 3.12 0.83 -24.58
CA LEU A 180 2.50 1.36 -25.80
C LEU A 180 1.21 2.09 -25.52
N VAL A 181 0.33 1.53 -24.70
CA VAL A 181 -0.99 2.11 -24.46
C VAL A 181 -1.29 2.12 -22.98
N THR A 182 -1.81 3.23 -22.48
CA THR A 182 -2.44 3.30 -21.15
C THR A 182 -3.89 3.70 -21.33
N VAL A 183 -4.78 2.82 -20.87
CA VAL A 183 -6.20 3.09 -20.74
C VAL A 183 -6.50 3.37 -19.28
N HIS A 184 -7.15 4.49 -18.99
CA HIS A 184 -7.59 4.87 -17.65
C HIS A 184 -9.07 5.21 -17.69
N LYS A 185 -9.89 4.50 -16.92
CA LYS A 185 -11.35 4.67 -16.87
C LYS A 185 -12.01 4.65 -18.26
N GLY A 186 -11.55 3.75 -19.12
CA GLY A 186 -12.04 3.57 -20.50
C GLY A 186 -11.48 4.59 -21.51
N MET A 187 -10.67 5.56 -21.08
CA MET A 187 -10.04 6.54 -21.96
C MET A 187 -8.59 6.20 -22.24
N VAL A 188 -8.16 6.30 -23.51
CA VAL A 188 -6.74 6.20 -23.87
C VAL A 188 -6.04 7.49 -23.44
N ILE A 189 -5.14 7.39 -22.47
CA ILE A 189 -4.33 8.53 -21.98
C ILE A 189 -2.87 8.48 -22.45
N ARG A 190 -2.43 7.34 -23.01
CA ARG A 190 -1.14 7.21 -23.69
C ARG A 190 -1.31 6.35 -24.95
N ALA A 191 -0.71 6.80 -26.05
CA ALA A 191 -0.55 6.04 -27.28
C ALA A 191 0.88 6.27 -27.82
N GLY A 192 1.75 5.27 -27.66
CA GLY A 192 3.17 5.37 -27.92
C GLY A 192 3.81 6.47 -27.07
N LYS A 193 4.32 7.51 -27.73
CA LYS A 193 4.95 8.69 -27.11
C LYS A 193 3.94 9.80 -26.76
N ASP A 194 2.74 9.74 -27.31
CA ASP A 194 1.72 10.75 -27.05
C ASP A 194 1.04 10.45 -25.73
N VAL A 195 1.18 11.38 -24.77
CA VAL A 195 0.59 11.28 -23.43
C VAL A 195 -0.38 12.45 -23.23
N GLN A 196 -1.64 12.12 -22.98
CA GLN A 196 -2.67 13.09 -22.59
C GLN A 196 -2.74 13.17 -21.07
N PHE A 197 -2.11 14.21 -20.51
CA PHE A 197 -2.21 14.49 -19.09
C PHE A 197 -3.47 15.30 -18.77
N ARG A 198 -4.24 14.85 -17.79
CA ARG A 198 -5.42 15.57 -17.29
C ARG A 198 -5.28 15.75 -15.77
N PRO A 199 -4.90 16.95 -15.29
CA PRO A 199 -4.88 17.23 -13.86
C PRO A 199 -6.25 16.95 -13.22
N GLY A 200 -6.26 16.32 -12.05
CA GLY A 200 -7.48 16.02 -11.29
C GLY A 200 -8.34 14.89 -11.88
N PHE A 201 -7.84 14.12 -12.85
CA PHE A 201 -8.56 12.97 -13.40
C PHE A 201 -8.56 11.74 -12.46
N GLY A 202 -7.56 11.69 -11.58
CA GLY A 202 -7.47 10.71 -10.51
C GLY A 202 -8.39 11.03 -9.35
N GLU A 203 -8.82 9.98 -8.63
CA GLU A 203 -9.66 10.12 -7.44
C GLU A 203 -8.99 9.53 -6.20
N TYR A 204 -9.38 10.06 -5.03
CA TYR A 204 -9.06 9.41 -3.77
C TYR A 204 -9.92 8.15 -3.61
N VAL A 205 -9.26 7.00 -3.57
CA VAL A 205 -9.90 5.69 -3.46
C VAL A 205 -10.04 5.33 -1.97
N VAL A 206 -11.29 5.34 -1.50
CA VAL A 206 -11.64 4.87 -0.16
C VAL A 206 -11.71 3.34 -0.15
N ILE A 207 -10.79 2.69 0.54
CA ILE A 207 -10.85 1.24 0.75
C ILE A 207 -11.88 0.94 1.82
N LYS A 208 -12.92 0.18 1.46
CA LYS A 208 -14.02 -0.14 2.39
C LYS A 208 -13.67 -1.27 3.37
N THR A 209 -12.94 -2.27 2.89
CA THR A 209 -12.56 -3.47 3.64
C THR A 209 -11.19 -3.97 3.20
N PRO A 210 -10.11 -3.61 3.93
CA PRO A 210 -8.82 -4.27 3.84
C PRO A 210 -8.93 -5.79 4.07
N ALA A 211 -7.99 -6.56 3.51
CA ALA A 211 -7.91 -8.01 3.64
C ALA A 211 -9.19 -8.79 3.29
N PHE A 212 -10.05 -8.22 2.43
CA PHE A 212 -11.30 -8.86 2.01
C PHE A 212 -11.07 -10.04 1.06
N PHE A 213 -10.07 -9.94 0.19
CA PHE A 213 -9.75 -10.96 -0.80
C PHE A 213 -8.53 -11.77 -0.35
N LYS A 214 -8.57 -13.09 -0.51
CA LYS A 214 -7.42 -13.97 -0.32
C LYS A 214 -7.00 -14.52 -1.69
N VAL A 215 -5.71 -14.46 -1.99
CA VAL A 215 -5.15 -15.19 -3.12
C VAL A 215 -5.02 -16.65 -2.69
N ASN A 216 -5.62 -17.57 -3.44
CA ASN A 216 -5.46 -19.01 -3.25
C ASN A 216 -4.15 -19.48 -3.90
#